data_AF-A0A5E4DCR1-F1
#
_entry.id   AF-A0A5E4DCR1-F1
#
_cell.length_a   1.000
_cell.length_b   1.000
_cell.length_c   1.000
_cell.angle_alpha   90.00
_cell.angle_beta   90.00
_cell.angle_gamma   90.00
#
_symmetry.space_group_name_H-M   'P 1'
#
loop_
_entity.id
_entity.type
_entity.pdbx_description
1 polymer ?
#
loop_
_entity_poly.entity_id
_entity_poly.type
_entity_poly.pdbx_seq_one_letter_code
_entity_poly.pdbx_strand_id
1 'polypeptide(L)'
;DERLIYKPHPQDPEKIILTQEAIISVQEVSLSSYLEGLMATTISSNARKGRETMEWVIHKLHAETEELTVSARGSIRTPMMAVVFVEK
;
A
#
# COMPACT_ATOMS: atom_id res chain seq x y z
N ASP A 1 -7.69 11.42 -31.54
CA ASP A 1 -8.44 11.97 -32.68
C ASP A 1 -9.47 12.94 -32.15
N GLU A 2 -9.75 14.04 -32.86
CA GLU A 2 -10.64 15.10 -32.38
C GLU A 2 -11.59 15.54 -33.49
N ARG A 3 -12.90 15.59 -33.17
CA ARG A 3 -13.96 15.90 -34.13
C ARG A 3 -14.81 17.05 -33.63
N LEU A 4 -14.94 18.08 -34.46
CA LEU A 4 -15.81 19.22 -34.24
C LEU A 4 -16.96 19.21 -35.25
N ILE A 5 -18.18 19.43 -34.78
CA ILE A 5 -19.39 19.51 -35.60
C ILE A 5 -20.09 20.83 -35.29
N TYR A 6 -20.31 21.63 -36.33
CA TYR A 6 -21.11 22.85 -36.27
C TYR A 6 -22.48 22.59 -36.90
N LYS A 7 -23.56 22.92 -36.18
CA LYS A 7 -24.93 22.83 -36.69
C LYS A 7 -25.72 24.09 -36.34
N PRO A 8 -26.61 24.58 -37.22
CA PRO A 8 -27.54 25.65 -36.86
C PRO A 8 -28.41 25.26 -35.66
N HIS A 9 -28.73 26.22 -34.80
CA HIS A 9 -29.57 25.98 -33.64
C HIS A 9 -31.03 25.75 -34.07
N PRO A 10 -31.67 24.65 -33.67
CA PRO A 10 -32.94 24.20 -34.26
C PRO A 10 -34.12 25.13 -33.99
N GLN A 11 -34.06 25.98 -32.96
CA GLN A 11 -35.10 26.98 -32.65
C GLN A 11 -34.69 28.44 -32.88
N ASP A 12 -33.41 28.71 -33.18
CA ASP A 12 -32.90 30.08 -33.28
C ASP A 12 -31.91 30.18 -34.45
N PRO A 13 -32.34 30.71 -35.61
CA PRO A 13 -31.52 30.74 -36.81
C PRO A 13 -30.23 31.55 -36.67
N GLU A 14 -30.13 32.45 -35.69
CA GLU A 14 -28.92 33.27 -35.46
C GLU A 14 -27.88 32.57 -34.59
N LYS A 15 -28.19 31.39 -34.03
CA LYS A 15 -27.28 30.65 -33.16
C LYS A 15 -26.72 29.40 -33.84
N ILE A 16 -25.51 29.04 -33.42
CA ILE A 16 -24.79 27.85 -33.90
C ILE A 16 -24.47 26.97 -32.70
N ILE A 17 -24.73 25.67 -32.83
CA ILE A 17 -24.35 24.64 -31.86
C ILE A 17 -23.00 24.08 -32.30
N LEU A 18 -22.01 24.17 -31.40
CA LEU A 18 -20.74 23.47 -31.51
C LEU A 18 -20.81 22.20 -30.66
N THR A 19 -20.52 21.05 -31.27
CA THR A 19 -20.30 19.78 -30.57
C THR A 19 -18.86 19.34 -30.82
N GLN A 20 -18.11 19.12 -29.74
CA GLN A 20 -16.70 18.73 -29.77
C GLN A 20 -16.55 17.38 -29.08
N GLU A 21 -16.04 16.39 -29.82
CA GLU A 21 -15.78 15.04 -29.35
C GLU A 21 -14.29 14.75 -29.47
N ALA A 22 -13.70 14.16 -28.44
CA ALA A 22 -12.30 13.75 -28.42
C ALA A 22 -12.20 12.25 -28.13
N ILE A 23 -11.46 11.54 -28.98
CA ILE A 23 -11.14 10.12 -28.81
C ILE A 23 -9.72 10.03 -28.26
N ILE A 24 -9.60 9.58 -27.00
CA ILE A 24 -8.33 9.30 -26.36
C ILE A 24 -7.98 7.84 -26.62
N SER A 25 -7.04 7.61 -27.54
CA SER A 25 -6.51 6.29 -27.84
C SER A 25 -5.19 6.10 -27.10
N VAL A 26 -5.14 5.10 -26.22
CA VAL A 26 -3.88 4.57 -25.67
C VAL A 26 -3.48 3.40 -26.57
N GLN A 27 -2.19 3.25 -26.91
CA GLN A 27 -1.76 2.15 -27.79
C GLN A 27 -2.11 0.79 -27.18
N GLU A 28 -2.67 -0.09 -28.01
CA GLU A 28 -3.02 -1.50 -27.72
C GLU A 28 -4.08 -1.76 -26.63
N VAL A 29 -4.48 -0.77 -25.82
CA VAL A 29 -5.50 -0.93 -24.76
C VAL A 29 -6.39 0.31 -24.62
N SER A 30 -7.63 0.13 -24.14
CA SER A 30 -8.49 1.27 -23.82
C SER A 30 -7.90 2.12 -22.66
N LEU A 31 -8.20 3.43 -22.63
CA LEU A 31 -7.78 4.31 -21.54
C LEU A 31 -8.25 3.79 -20.15
N SER A 32 -9.46 3.22 -20.08
CA SER A 32 -9.98 2.62 -18.84
C SER A 32 -9.09 1.47 -18.38
N SER A 33 -8.77 0.54 -19.29
CA SER A 33 -7.91 -0.60 -18.99
C SER A 33 -6.51 -0.19 -18.55
N TYR A 34 -5.95 0.88 -19.13
CA TYR A 34 -4.67 1.43 -18.70
C TYR A 34 -4.72 1.99 -17.27
N LEU A 35 -5.76 2.79 -16.96
CA LEU A 35 -5.94 3.37 -15.62
C LEU A 35 -6.24 2.30 -14.56
N GLU A 36 -7.06 1.31 -14.90
CA GLU A 36 -7.31 0.14 -14.06
C GLU A 36 -6.02 -0.64 -13.79
N GLY A 37 -5.18 -0.84 -14.81
CA GLY A 37 -3.86 -1.46 -14.68
C GLY A 37 -2.92 -0.68 -13.76
N LEU A 38 -2.90 0.64 -13.87
CA LEU A 38 -2.11 1.51 -12.97
C LEU A 38 -2.58 1.41 -11.50
N MET A 39 -3.89 1.36 -11.28
CA MET A 39 -4.41 1.16 -9.92
C MET A 39 -4.08 -0.24 -9.40
N ALA A 40 -4.28 -1.28 -10.21
CA ALA A 40 -3.99 -2.67 -9.84
C ALA A 40 -2.51 -2.87 -9.50
N THR A 41 -1.60 -2.29 -10.28
CA THR A 41 -0.15 -2.36 -10.01
C THR A 41 0.23 -1.61 -8.74
N THR A 42 -0.36 -0.44 -8.47
CA THR A 42 -0.11 0.33 -7.24
C THR A 42 -0.63 -0.40 -6.00
N ILE A 43 -1.86 -0.91 -6.06
CA ILE A 43 -2.49 -1.65 -4.95
C ILE A 43 -1.73 -2.94 -4.67
N SER A 44 -1.41 -3.73 -5.71
CA SER A 44 -0.66 -4.99 -5.54
C SER A 44 0.74 -4.76 -5.00
N SER A 45 1.44 -3.71 -5.46
CA SER A 45 2.76 -3.33 -4.94
C SER A 45 2.70 -2.97 -3.45
N ASN A 46 1.70 -2.19 -3.04
CA ASN A 46 1.53 -1.81 -1.65
C ASN A 46 1.08 -2.99 -0.77
N ALA A 47 0.21 -3.88 -1.27
CA ALA A 47 -0.18 -5.09 -0.58
C ALA A 47 1.01 -6.02 -0.32
N ARG A 48 1.90 -6.18 -1.31
CA ARG A 48 3.15 -6.95 -1.15
C ARG A 48 4.05 -6.34 -0.07
N LYS A 49 4.28 -5.03 -0.11
CA LYS A 49 5.06 -4.32 0.92
C LYS A 49 4.45 -4.50 2.31
N GLY A 50 3.12 -4.40 2.42
CA GLY A 50 2.40 -4.61 3.67
C GLY A 50 2.60 -6.03 4.21
N ARG A 51 2.48 -7.05 3.36
CA ARG A 51 2.75 -8.45 3.72
C ARG A 51 4.18 -8.64 4.23
N GLU A 52 5.18 -8.18 3.47
CA GLU A 52 6.59 -8.30 3.84
C GLU A 52 6.89 -7.59 5.17
N THR A 53 6.31 -6.41 5.39
CA THR A 53 6.47 -5.67 6.65
C THR A 53 5.89 -6.45 7.82
N MET A 54 4.70 -7.03 7.66
CA MET A 54 4.07 -7.83 8.71
C MET A 54 4.88 -9.10 9.02
N GLU A 55 5.40 -9.79 8.01
CA GLU A 55 6.30 -10.93 8.21
C GLU A 55 7.56 -10.52 8.99
N TRP A 56 8.17 -9.39 8.62
CA TRP A 56 9.32 -8.87 9.34
C TRP A 56 9.02 -8.58 10.81
N VAL A 57 7.88 -7.94 11.11
CA VAL A 57 7.45 -7.65 12.49
C VAL A 57 7.27 -8.95 13.28
N ILE A 58 6.63 -9.96 12.69
CA ILE A 58 6.45 -11.27 13.33
C ILE A 58 7.81 -11.89 13.67
N HIS A 59 8.75 -11.91 12.73
CA HIS A 59 10.10 -12.43 12.96
C HIS A 59 10.83 -11.66 14.06
N LYS A 60 10.72 -10.33 14.07
CA LYS A 60 11.35 -9.48 15.08
C LYS A 60 10.80 -9.76 16.48
N LEU A 61 9.47 -9.86 16.62
CA LEU A 61 8.80 -10.19 17.89
C LEU A 61 9.16 -11.59 18.38
N HIS A 62 9.25 -12.57 17.48
CA HIS A 62 9.68 -13.92 17.84
C HIS A 62 11.10 -13.91 18.42
N ALA A 63 12.04 -13.25 17.74
CA ALA A 63 13.42 -13.14 18.20
C ALA A 63 13.54 -12.43 19.57
N GLU A 64 12.82 -11.33 19.77
CA GLU A 64 12.81 -10.61 21.06
C GLU A 64 12.19 -11.45 22.19
N THR A 65 11.14 -12.22 21.90
CA THR A 65 10.54 -13.14 22.88
C THR A 65 11.51 -14.25 23.26
N GLU A 66 12.18 -14.86 22.28
CA GLU A 66 13.21 -15.88 22.52
C GLU A 66 14.35 -15.31 23.38
N GLU A 67 14.86 -14.12 23.06
CA GLU A 67 15.89 -13.43 23.86
C GLU A 67 15.45 -13.21 25.31
N LEU A 68 14.22 -12.72 25.53
CA LEU A 68 13.66 -12.52 26.87
C LEU A 68 13.56 -13.84 27.66
N THR A 69 13.15 -14.94 27.02
CA THR A 69 13.08 -16.24 27.69
C THR A 69 14.47 -16.80 28.05
N VAL A 70 15.47 -16.58 27.20
CA VAL A 70 16.86 -16.96 27.46
C VAL A 70 17.42 -16.14 28.62
N SER A 71 17.18 -14.83 28.64
CA SER A 71 17.61 -13.92 29.72
C SER A 71 16.99 -14.32 31.07
N ALA A 72 15.68 -14.54 31.12
CA ALA A 72 14.99 -14.98 32.34
C ALA A 72 15.53 -16.34 32.84
N ARG A 73 15.80 -17.30 31.94
CA ARG A 73 16.41 -18.59 32.29
C ARG A 73 17.85 -18.48 32.77
N GLY A 74 18.61 -17.51 32.28
CA GLY A 74 19.96 -17.20 32.78
C GLY A 74 19.91 -16.62 34.20
N SER A 75 18.96 -15.71 34.45
CA SER A 75 18.76 -15.09 35.76
C SER A 75 18.38 -16.10 36.85
N ILE A 76 17.45 -17.03 36.55
CA ILE A 76 16.99 -18.07 37.50
C ILE A 76 18.10 -19.07 37.88
N ARG A 77 19.14 -19.23 37.05
CA ARG A 77 20.25 -20.16 37.33
C ARG A 77 21.38 -19.57 38.15
N THR A 78 21.39 -18.26 38.41
CA THR A 78 22.24 -17.70 39.45
C THR A 78 21.62 -18.12 40.79
N PRO A 79 22.21 -19.08 41.55
CA PRO A 79 21.68 -19.35 42.87
C PRO A 79 21.78 -18.05 43.66
N MET A 80 20.71 -17.73 44.39
CA MET A 80 20.64 -16.65 45.35
C MET A 80 21.68 -16.90 46.46
N MET A 81 22.95 -16.67 46.16
CA MET A 81 24.11 -16.76 47.06
C MET A 81 24.47 -15.36 47.51
N ALA A 82 23.54 -14.66 48.15
CA ALA A 82 23.81 -13.36 48.74
C ALA A 82 22.86 -12.98 49.88
N VAL A 83 22.34 -13.94 50.65
CA VAL A 83 21.69 -13.61 51.94
C VAL A 83 21.88 -14.75 52.94
N VAL A 84 23.09 -14.93 53.47
CA VAL A 84 23.26 -15.60 54.77
C VAL A 84 24.19 -14.76 55.63
N PHE A 85 23.60 -14.23 56.69
CA PHE A 85 24.21 -13.64 57.88
C PHE A 85 25.59 -14.20 58.23
N VAL A 86 26.51 -13.35 58.71
CA VAL A 86 26.91 -13.36 60.14
C VAL A 86 27.62 -12.05 60.47
N GLU A 87 27.01 -11.37 61.43
CA GLU A 87 27.43 -10.23 62.23
C GLU A 87 28.70 -10.55 63.03
N LYS A 88 29.71 -9.65 63.00
CA LYS A 88 30.55 -9.31 64.16
C LYS A 88 31.31 -8.00 63.95
#